data_AF-A0A4W4E720-F1
#
_entry.id   AF-A0A4W4E720-F1
#
_cell.length_a   1.000
_cell.length_b   1.000
_cell.length_c   1.000
_cell.angle_alpha   90.00
_cell.angle_beta   90.00
_cell.angle_gamma   90.00
#
_symmetry.space_group_name_H-M   'P 1'
#
loop_
_entity.id
_entity.type
_entity.pdbx_description
1 polymer ?
#
loop_
_entity_poly.entity_id
_entity_poly.type
_entity_poly.pdbx_seq_one_letter_code
_entity_poly.pdbx_strand_id
1 'polypeptide(L)'
;HGCKDNNETIPDGKCANITCINGIIKHEHVHCEPTVLPVCVNNHKPQKVNDSSRCCSQYECQCICTGFGDPHYITFDGTYYPFQGNCSYVLVKEIHPKYNFSVIINNVYCGSEDGLSCPKSLIVYYKSYVITMSQKISNGIVTNLIYINHKREKLPYMNKDFRVTDNGIESLLVIPEIGAQVTFTGMMFFINLSWQNFHGNTEGQCGTCDNNRTDDCRLPNGTLISSCQKMAPFWQVQDNDSYCPPPVPVPTPKPCTPSPICKIISSNLIFFIACNFDVCHMNSTWIGCVSLQMYAEQCALAGVCIDWRGATNGVCGFKCEAPAVYKPCGPQVAPTCDARYSEIKHTYTIPLKKGLKINHISKEIMFLKHMCPASYFYFETWVADCKNCTCNADSLTVSCKALTCPTQEPLICDQKGQLEITETIGCCQKAICEPKKVCVFNISEYMVRLF
;
A
#
# COMPACT_ATOMS: atom_id res chain seq x y z
N HIS A 1 -40.33 -28.68 9.30
CA HIS A 1 -40.84 -29.00 7.96
C HIS A 1 -39.76 -29.74 7.21
N GLY A 2 -39.99 -31.01 6.87
CA GLY A 2 -39.00 -31.87 6.19
C GLY A 2 -38.83 -31.51 4.71
N CYS A 3 -37.67 -31.85 4.15
CA CYS A 3 -37.33 -31.64 2.75
C CYS A 3 -38.18 -32.54 1.84
N LYS A 4 -38.51 -32.05 0.64
CA LYS A 4 -39.44 -32.71 -0.29
C LYS A 4 -38.79 -33.75 -1.19
N ASP A 5 -37.50 -33.62 -1.48
CA ASP A 5 -36.79 -34.49 -2.43
C ASP A 5 -35.62 -35.24 -1.76
N ASN A 6 -35.65 -36.57 -1.85
CA ASN A 6 -34.57 -37.43 -1.37
C ASN A 6 -33.35 -37.32 -2.30
N ASN A 7 -32.14 -37.25 -1.72
CA ASN A 7 -30.85 -37.07 -2.37
C ASN A 7 -30.56 -35.67 -2.96
N GLU A 8 -31.35 -34.65 -2.63
CA GLU A 8 -31.03 -33.28 -3.01
C GLU A 8 -29.92 -32.71 -2.08
N THR A 9 -28.83 -32.21 -2.67
CA THR A 9 -27.75 -31.50 -1.97
C THR A 9 -27.81 -30.02 -2.31
N ILE A 10 -28.04 -29.18 -1.31
CA ILE A 10 -28.13 -27.72 -1.46
C ILE A 10 -27.03 -27.05 -0.61
N PRO A 11 -26.27 -26.08 -1.13
CA PRO A 11 -25.35 -25.28 -0.32
C PRO A 11 -26.13 -24.41 0.70
N ASP A 12 -25.80 -24.48 2.00
CA ASP A 12 -26.45 -23.66 3.06
C ASP A 12 -25.94 -22.21 3.13
N GLY A 13 -24.98 -21.86 2.26
CA GLY A 13 -24.30 -20.56 2.33
C GLY A 13 -23.36 -20.39 3.54
N LYS A 14 -23.22 -21.40 4.40
CA LYS A 14 -22.32 -21.45 5.58
C LYS A 14 -21.20 -22.48 5.45
N CYS A 15 -20.68 -22.67 4.23
CA CYS A 15 -19.61 -23.65 3.98
C CYS A 15 -19.98 -25.06 4.46
N ALA A 16 -21.24 -25.41 4.22
CA ALA A 16 -21.80 -26.72 4.45
C ALA A 16 -22.79 -27.05 3.33
N ASN A 17 -22.76 -28.30 2.91
CA ASN A 17 -23.73 -28.91 2.02
C ASN A 17 -24.82 -29.57 2.87
N ILE A 18 -26.06 -29.24 2.57
CA ILE A 18 -27.24 -29.85 3.18
C ILE A 18 -27.70 -30.94 2.23
N THR A 19 -27.58 -32.21 2.63
CA THR A 19 -28.08 -33.33 1.85
C THR A 19 -29.28 -33.95 2.57
N CYS A 20 -30.42 -34.06 1.89
CA CYS A 20 -31.56 -34.81 2.45
C CYS A 20 -31.47 -36.28 2.07
N ILE A 21 -31.39 -37.16 3.07
CA ILE A 21 -31.39 -38.61 2.86
C ILE A 21 -32.54 -39.21 3.66
N ASN A 22 -33.55 -39.74 2.98
CA ASN A 22 -34.72 -40.40 3.60
C ASN A 22 -35.44 -39.51 4.63
N GLY A 23 -35.62 -38.23 4.34
CA GLY A 23 -36.24 -37.25 5.25
C GLY A 23 -35.34 -36.76 6.39
N ILE A 24 -34.08 -37.21 6.48
CA ILE A 24 -33.08 -36.74 7.44
C ILE A 24 -32.16 -35.74 6.76
N ILE A 25 -31.97 -34.58 7.39
CA ILE A 25 -31.02 -33.57 6.95
C ILE A 25 -29.61 -33.93 7.44
N LYS A 26 -28.65 -34.08 6.52
CA LYS A 26 -27.22 -34.15 6.82
C LYS A 26 -26.54 -32.83 6.48
N HIS A 27 -25.71 -32.36 7.40
CA HIS A 27 -24.79 -31.25 7.17
C HIS A 27 -23.39 -31.82 6.95
N GLU A 28 -22.85 -31.63 5.74
CA GLU A 28 -21.45 -31.93 5.44
C GLU A 28 -20.69 -30.63 5.23
N HIS A 29 -19.77 -30.31 6.13
CA HIS A 29 -18.93 -29.13 5.96
C HIS A 29 -18.04 -29.27 4.73
N VAL A 30 -17.84 -28.16 4.02
CA VAL A 30 -16.90 -28.10 2.89
C VAL A 30 -15.51 -28.48 3.41
N HIS A 31 -14.96 -29.56 2.89
CA HIS A 31 -13.62 -30.00 3.22
C HIS A 31 -12.61 -29.13 2.49
N CYS A 32 -11.74 -28.45 3.23
CA CYS A 32 -10.65 -27.67 2.67
C CYS A 32 -9.34 -28.43 2.83
N GLU A 33 -8.56 -28.52 1.75
CA GLU A 33 -7.21 -29.05 1.80
C GLU A 33 -6.32 -28.25 2.77
N PRO A 34 -5.36 -28.89 3.45
CA PRO A 34 -4.41 -28.20 4.31
C PRO A 34 -3.69 -27.08 3.56
N THR A 35 -3.74 -25.86 4.10
CA THR A 35 -3.09 -24.71 3.47
C THR A 35 -1.59 -24.77 3.67
N VAL A 36 -0.84 -24.87 2.57
CA VAL A 36 0.63 -24.72 2.58
C VAL A 36 0.99 -23.25 2.49
N LEU A 37 1.93 -22.80 3.31
CA LEU A 37 2.49 -21.45 3.23
C LEU A 37 3.69 -21.47 2.26
N PRO A 38 3.59 -20.90 1.05
CA PRO A 38 4.68 -20.93 0.09
C PRO A 38 5.84 -20.02 0.52
N VAL A 39 7.04 -20.32 0.05
CA VAL A 39 8.18 -19.41 0.15
C VAL A 39 8.24 -18.59 -1.14
N CYS A 40 8.02 -17.28 -1.02
CA CYS A 40 8.01 -16.40 -2.18
C CYS A 40 9.42 -15.88 -2.49
N VAL A 41 9.90 -16.10 -3.71
CA VAL A 41 11.24 -15.72 -4.15
C VAL A 41 11.43 -14.21 -4.19
N ASN A 42 10.36 -13.44 -4.34
CA ASN A 42 10.40 -11.97 -4.23
C ASN A 42 10.49 -11.45 -2.78
N ASN A 43 10.59 -12.34 -1.78
CA ASN A 43 10.65 -12.02 -0.35
C ASN A 43 9.41 -11.32 0.23
N HIS A 44 8.32 -11.20 -0.54
CA HIS A 44 7.05 -10.72 0.01
C HIS A 44 6.39 -11.80 0.87
N LYS A 45 5.64 -11.37 1.88
CA LYS A 45 4.81 -12.30 2.68
C LYS A 45 3.73 -12.91 1.79
N PRO A 46 3.50 -14.23 1.81
CA PRO A 46 2.38 -14.84 1.09
C PRO A 46 1.05 -14.22 1.51
N GLN A 47 0.16 -14.01 0.54
CA GLN A 47 -1.16 -13.47 0.80
C GLN A 47 -2.18 -14.59 0.90
N LYS A 48 -3.01 -14.55 1.96
CA LYS A 48 -4.17 -15.41 2.08
C LYS A 48 -5.26 -14.95 1.10
N VAL A 49 -5.66 -15.83 0.20
CA VAL A 49 -6.75 -15.62 -0.74
C VAL A 49 -7.83 -16.67 -0.53
N ASN A 50 -9.08 -16.27 -0.67
CA ASN A 50 -10.20 -17.21 -0.60
C ASN A 50 -10.46 -17.78 -1.99
N ASP A 51 -10.94 -19.02 -2.04
CA ASP A 51 -11.44 -19.63 -3.26
C ASP A 51 -12.74 -18.94 -3.74
N SER A 52 -13.23 -19.36 -4.91
CA SER A 52 -14.47 -18.83 -5.47
C SER A 52 -15.70 -19.09 -4.60
N SER A 53 -15.67 -20.13 -3.76
CA SER A 53 -16.75 -20.47 -2.83
C SER A 53 -16.72 -19.61 -1.55
N ARG A 54 -15.60 -18.91 -1.29
CA ARG A 54 -15.25 -18.19 -0.05
C ARG A 54 -15.19 -19.08 1.19
N CYS A 55 -15.24 -20.39 1.03
CA CYS A 55 -15.24 -21.35 2.12
C CYS A 55 -13.85 -21.87 2.44
N CYS A 56 -13.02 -22.00 1.41
CA CYS A 56 -11.63 -22.38 1.57
C CYS A 56 -10.73 -21.19 1.26
N SER A 57 -9.52 -21.27 1.79
CA SER A 57 -8.51 -20.25 1.59
C SER A 57 -7.18 -20.92 1.29
N GLN A 58 -6.36 -20.30 0.46
CA GLN A 58 -5.01 -20.72 0.15
C GLN A 58 -4.05 -19.54 0.29
N TYR A 59 -2.76 -19.82 0.36
CA TYR A 59 -1.73 -18.79 0.32
C TYR A 59 -1.09 -18.76 -1.06
N GLU A 60 -0.98 -17.56 -1.62
CA GLU A 60 -0.35 -17.33 -2.92
C GLU A 60 0.75 -16.28 -2.77
N CYS A 61 1.77 -16.36 -3.63
CA CYS A 61 2.77 -15.31 -3.75
C CYS A 61 2.20 -14.09 -4.49
N GLN A 62 2.76 -12.92 -4.20
CA GLN A 62 2.26 -11.67 -4.78
C GLN A 62 2.98 -11.38 -6.10
N CYS A 63 2.25 -11.07 -7.18
CA CYS A 63 2.83 -10.61 -8.44
C CYS A 63 2.97 -9.08 -8.43
N ILE A 64 3.99 -8.54 -7.76
CA ILE A 64 4.23 -7.09 -7.70
C ILE A 64 5.50 -6.72 -8.46
N CYS A 65 5.34 -6.02 -9.58
CA CYS A 65 6.43 -5.41 -10.32
C CYS A 65 6.51 -3.92 -9.97
N THR A 66 7.72 -3.39 -9.79
CA THR A 66 7.92 -1.98 -9.44
C THR A 66 9.04 -1.37 -10.26
N GLY A 67 8.91 -0.09 -10.52
CA GLY A 67 10.02 0.73 -10.99
C GLY A 67 10.03 2.05 -10.24
N PHE A 68 11.22 2.57 -9.98
CA PHE A 68 11.40 3.79 -9.19
C PHE A 68 12.65 4.55 -9.65
N GLY A 69 12.55 5.87 -9.62
CA GLY A 69 13.51 6.70 -10.33
C GLY A 69 13.43 6.39 -11.83
N ASP A 70 14.58 6.33 -12.47
CA ASP A 70 14.81 5.68 -13.76
C ASP A 70 16.35 5.60 -13.88
N PRO A 71 16.90 4.50 -13.35
CA PRO A 71 16.72 3.25 -14.08
C PRO A 71 16.26 2.03 -13.29
N HIS A 72 15.72 2.13 -12.08
CA HIS A 72 15.57 0.96 -11.21
C HIS A 72 14.26 0.17 -11.43
N TYR A 73 14.38 -1.12 -11.78
CA TYR A 73 13.26 -2.05 -11.95
C TYR A 73 13.40 -3.26 -11.02
N ILE A 74 12.26 -3.77 -10.55
CA ILE A 74 12.14 -5.05 -9.82
C ILE A 74 10.99 -5.84 -10.47
N THR A 75 11.30 -7.03 -10.99
CA THR A 75 10.33 -7.94 -11.63
C THR A 75 9.32 -8.50 -10.62
N PHE A 76 8.29 -9.19 -11.11
CA PHE A 76 7.29 -9.85 -10.26
C PHE A 76 7.91 -10.83 -9.25
N ASP A 77 9.02 -11.49 -9.64
CA ASP A 77 9.73 -12.48 -8.82
C ASP A 77 10.96 -11.90 -8.10
N GLY A 78 11.13 -10.57 -8.15
CA GLY A 78 12.07 -9.83 -7.32
C GLY A 78 13.49 -9.71 -7.90
N THR A 79 13.66 -9.93 -9.20
CA THR A 79 14.92 -9.65 -9.90
C THR A 79 15.07 -8.15 -10.09
N TYR A 80 16.08 -7.57 -9.44
CA TYR A 80 16.44 -6.17 -9.60
C TYR A 80 17.38 -6.00 -10.81
N TYR A 81 17.11 -4.98 -11.64
CA TYR A 81 18.04 -4.57 -12.69
C TYR A 81 17.88 -3.07 -13.03
N PRO A 82 18.96 -2.41 -13.48
CA PRO A 82 18.89 -1.06 -14.01
C PRO A 82 18.64 -1.07 -15.53
N PHE A 83 17.79 -0.20 -16.04
CA PHE A 83 17.63 0.06 -17.47
C PHE A 83 17.34 1.54 -17.76
N GLN A 84 18.04 2.11 -18.74
CA GLN A 84 17.80 3.47 -19.27
C GLN A 84 17.40 3.42 -20.73
N GLY A 85 16.39 4.20 -21.07
CA GLY A 85 15.88 4.30 -22.42
C GLY A 85 14.86 5.42 -22.51
N ASN A 86 14.89 6.21 -23.59
CA ASN A 86 14.06 7.40 -23.78
C ASN A 86 12.86 7.15 -24.70
N CYS A 87 12.33 5.93 -24.67
CA CYS A 87 11.28 5.44 -25.55
C CYS A 87 10.15 4.79 -24.78
N SER A 88 9.17 4.31 -25.53
CA SER A 88 8.11 3.49 -24.98
C SER A 88 8.56 2.03 -24.89
N TYR A 89 8.35 1.39 -23.75
CA TYR A 89 8.71 -0.01 -23.50
C TYR A 89 7.57 -0.79 -22.86
N VAL A 90 7.42 -2.04 -23.24
CA VAL A 90 6.45 -2.96 -22.63
C VAL A 90 6.93 -3.37 -21.24
N LEU A 91 6.23 -2.93 -20.21
CA LEU A 91 6.44 -3.40 -18.83
C LEU A 91 5.87 -4.80 -18.66
N VAL A 92 4.62 -4.99 -19.06
CA VAL A 92 3.96 -6.30 -19.01
C VAL A 92 2.92 -6.42 -20.12
N LYS A 93 2.82 -7.60 -20.71
CA LYS A 93 1.68 -8.06 -21.51
C LYS A 93 1.45 -9.55 -21.26
N GLU A 94 0.31 -10.05 -21.72
CA GLU A 94 -0.01 -11.48 -21.63
C GLU A 94 0.78 -12.29 -22.68
N ILE A 95 1.36 -13.43 -22.28
CA ILE A 95 1.99 -14.37 -23.23
C ILE A 95 0.92 -14.96 -24.15
N HIS A 96 -0.17 -15.43 -23.55
CA HIS A 96 -1.37 -15.89 -24.23
C HIS A 96 -2.49 -14.88 -23.93
N PRO A 97 -2.87 -14.02 -24.88
CA PRO A 97 -3.88 -12.98 -24.66
C PRO A 97 -5.22 -13.59 -24.23
N LYS A 98 -5.63 -13.28 -23.00
CA LYS A 98 -6.92 -13.70 -22.42
C LYS A 98 -7.78 -12.50 -22.04
N TYR A 99 -7.17 -11.43 -21.57
CA TYR A 99 -7.87 -10.23 -21.09
C TYR A 99 -7.63 -8.98 -21.95
N ASN A 100 -6.71 -9.07 -22.92
CA ASN A 100 -6.18 -7.94 -23.68
C ASN A 100 -5.62 -6.87 -22.74
N PHE A 101 -4.78 -7.29 -21.79
CA PHE A 101 -4.15 -6.43 -20.80
C PHE A 101 -2.66 -6.22 -21.12
N SER A 102 -2.22 -4.97 -21.15
CA SER A 102 -0.79 -4.63 -21.16
C SER A 102 -0.52 -3.28 -20.49
N VAL A 103 0.71 -3.10 -20.03
CA VAL A 103 1.21 -1.85 -19.46
C VAL A 103 2.49 -1.46 -20.18
N ILE A 104 2.54 -0.23 -20.65
CA ILE A 104 3.67 0.38 -21.35
C ILE A 104 4.14 1.57 -20.53
N ILE A 105 5.45 1.70 -20.35
CA ILE A 105 6.08 2.90 -19.82
C ILE A 105 6.58 3.75 -20.98
N ASN A 106 6.29 5.05 -20.95
CA ASN A 106 6.85 6.02 -21.89
C ASN A 106 7.90 6.84 -21.16
N ASN A 107 9.16 6.67 -21.53
CA ASN A 107 10.28 7.40 -20.96
C ASN A 107 10.75 8.52 -21.88
N VAL A 108 11.27 9.59 -21.30
CA VAL A 108 11.88 10.71 -22.04
C VAL A 108 13.17 11.14 -21.35
N TYR A 109 14.07 11.79 -22.09
CA TYR A 109 15.23 12.42 -21.44
C TYR A 109 14.78 13.61 -20.58
N CYS A 110 15.22 13.65 -19.33
CA CYS A 110 14.88 14.70 -18.38
C CYS A 110 16.01 15.72 -18.16
N GLY A 111 16.97 15.79 -19.09
CA GLY A 111 17.90 16.92 -19.22
C GLY A 111 19.13 16.89 -18.32
N SER A 112 19.53 15.74 -17.79
CA SER A 112 20.87 15.59 -17.18
C SER A 112 21.96 15.51 -18.24
N GLU A 113 23.18 15.94 -17.90
CA GLU A 113 24.34 15.90 -18.81
C GLU A 113 24.67 14.48 -19.30
N ASP A 114 24.34 13.45 -18.50
CA ASP A 114 24.60 12.04 -18.80
C ASP A 114 23.47 11.35 -19.59
N GLY A 115 22.42 12.08 -20.01
CA GLY A 115 21.33 11.52 -20.81
C GLY A 115 20.39 10.59 -20.03
N LEU A 116 20.06 10.93 -18.77
CA LEU A 116 19.12 10.16 -17.96
C LEU A 116 17.71 10.22 -18.54
N SER A 117 17.06 9.06 -18.60
CA SER A 117 15.63 8.95 -18.86
C SER A 117 14.83 9.15 -17.58
N CYS A 118 13.60 9.62 -17.72
CA CYS A 118 12.60 9.69 -16.67
C CYS A 118 11.24 9.22 -17.21
N PRO A 119 10.36 8.63 -16.38
CA PRO A 119 9.02 8.25 -16.82
C PRO A 119 8.17 9.50 -17.10
N LYS A 120 7.61 9.58 -18.31
CA LYS A 120 6.64 10.61 -18.69
C LYS A 120 5.21 10.18 -18.41
N SER A 121 4.90 8.91 -18.67
CA SER A 121 3.57 8.35 -18.46
C SER A 121 3.57 6.83 -18.44
N LEU A 122 2.59 6.24 -17.76
CA LEU A 122 2.18 4.86 -17.99
C LEU A 122 0.96 4.82 -18.92
N ILE A 123 0.94 3.84 -19.81
CA ILE A 123 -0.17 3.58 -20.72
C ILE A 123 -0.64 2.14 -20.46
N VAL A 124 -1.89 2.00 -20.02
CA VAL A 124 -2.52 0.71 -19.77
C VAL A 124 -3.54 0.44 -20.87
N TYR A 125 -3.37 -0.70 -21.55
CA TYR A 125 -4.35 -1.23 -22.47
C TYR A 125 -5.18 -2.27 -21.74
N TYR A 126 -6.50 -2.16 -21.84
CA TYR A 126 -7.42 -3.16 -21.31
C TYR A 126 -8.70 -3.19 -22.14
N LYS A 127 -9.03 -4.36 -22.72
CA LYS A 127 -10.13 -4.48 -23.71
C LYS A 127 -9.94 -3.46 -24.84
N SER A 128 -10.85 -2.51 -24.99
CA SER A 128 -10.79 -1.42 -25.97
C SER A 128 -10.33 -0.09 -25.38
N TYR A 129 -9.97 -0.05 -24.09
CA TYR A 129 -9.56 1.17 -23.42
C TYR A 129 -8.05 1.39 -23.51
N VAL A 130 -7.67 2.63 -23.79
CA VAL A 130 -6.31 3.15 -23.63
C VAL A 130 -6.32 4.14 -22.48
N ILE A 131 -5.69 3.78 -21.37
CA ILE A 131 -5.68 4.57 -20.13
C ILE A 131 -4.27 5.12 -19.93
N THR A 132 -4.09 6.43 -20.10
CA THR A 132 -2.80 7.09 -19.90
C THR A 132 -2.78 7.79 -18.53
N MET A 133 -1.81 7.42 -17.70
CA MET A 133 -1.53 7.99 -16.39
C MET A 133 -0.26 8.83 -16.48
N SER A 134 -0.35 10.12 -16.18
CA SER A 134 0.78 11.06 -16.26
C SER A 134 0.72 12.09 -15.14
N GLN A 135 1.81 12.83 -14.92
CA GLN A 135 1.83 13.95 -13.99
C GLN A 135 2.28 15.23 -14.69
N LYS A 136 1.76 16.35 -14.23
CA LYS A 136 2.23 17.69 -14.59
C LYS A 136 2.63 18.44 -13.33
N ILE A 137 3.81 19.03 -13.36
CA ILE A 137 4.28 19.95 -12.33
C ILE A 137 4.04 21.37 -12.83
N SER A 138 3.32 22.17 -12.06
CA SER A 138 3.06 23.58 -12.37
C SER A 138 3.19 24.39 -11.09
N ASN A 139 4.11 25.37 -11.06
CA ASN A 139 4.40 26.19 -9.87
C ASN A 139 4.69 25.36 -8.60
N GLY A 140 5.40 24.24 -8.75
CA GLY A 140 5.71 23.32 -7.64
C GLY A 140 4.55 22.44 -7.18
N ILE A 141 3.37 22.55 -7.80
CA ILE A 141 2.21 21.70 -7.53
C ILE A 141 2.20 20.54 -8.52
N VAL A 142 2.22 19.32 -8.00
CA VAL A 142 2.07 18.09 -8.78
C VAL A 142 0.58 17.84 -9.01
N THR A 143 0.19 17.65 -10.26
CA THR A 143 -1.19 17.31 -10.65
C THR A 143 -1.18 16.00 -11.42
N ASN A 144 -1.96 15.03 -10.95
CA ASN A 144 -2.24 13.79 -11.65
C ASN A 144 -3.15 14.04 -12.86
N LEU A 145 -2.77 13.52 -14.03
CA LEU A 145 -3.51 13.66 -15.28
C LEU A 145 -3.84 12.29 -15.86
N ILE A 146 -5.14 12.01 -15.97
CA ILE A 146 -5.68 10.75 -16.51
C ILE A 146 -6.40 11.01 -17.83
N TYR A 147 -6.04 10.23 -18.84
CA TYR A 147 -6.70 10.21 -20.14
C TYR A 147 -7.26 8.81 -20.41
N ILE A 148 -8.49 8.75 -20.90
CA ILE A 148 -9.14 7.51 -21.33
C ILE A 148 -9.51 7.70 -22.79
N ASN A 149 -8.98 6.86 -23.67
CA ASN A 149 -9.15 6.97 -25.12
C ASN A 149 -8.83 8.39 -25.62
N HIS A 150 -7.68 8.92 -25.19
CA HIS A 150 -7.17 10.26 -25.51
C HIS A 150 -7.99 11.44 -24.95
N LYS A 151 -9.08 11.19 -24.23
CA LYS A 151 -9.87 12.24 -23.58
C LYS A 151 -9.46 12.40 -22.12
N ARG A 152 -9.18 13.64 -21.71
CA ARG A 152 -8.89 13.96 -20.30
C ARG A 152 -10.14 13.76 -19.45
N GLU A 153 -10.02 12.98 -18.38
CA GLU A 153 -11.10 12.74 -17.43
C GLU A 153 -10.83 13.39 -16.08
N LYS A 154 -11.91 13.69 -15.35
CA LYS A 154 -11.83 14.15 -13.95
C LYS A 154 -11.88 12.94 -13.02
N LEU A 155 -11.13 13.01 -11.93
CA LEU A 155 -11.10 11.95 -10.92
C LEU A 155 -12.02 12.27 -9.72
N PRO A 156 -12.56 11.24 -9.04
CA PRO A 156 -12.46 9.81 -9.38
C PRO A 156 -13.27 9.46 -10.63
N TYR A 157 -12.77 8.52 -11.44
CA TYR A 157 -13.46 8.00 -12.62
C TYR A 157 -13.81 6.53 -12.42
N MET A 158 -15.00 6.10 -12.84
CA MET A 158 -15.43 4.71 -12.75
C MET A 158 -16.36 4.35 -13.90
N ASN A 159 -16.22 3.14 -14.41
CA ASN A 159 -17.20 2.49 -15.27
C ASN A 159 -17.40 1.04 -14.82
N LYS A 160 -18.08 0.23 -15.64
CA LYS A 160 -18.34 -1.20 -15.33
C LYS A 160 -17.06 -2.06 -15.27
N ASP A 161 -15.98 -1.62 -15.92
CA ASP A 161 -14.79 -2.42 -16.20
C ASP A 161 -13.65 -2.10 -15.22
N PHE A 162 -13.48 -0.82 -14.87
CA PHE A 162 -12.39 -0.33 -14.03
C PHE A 162 -12.74 0.98 -13.33
N ARG A 163 -11.86 1.38 -12.42
CA ARG A 163 -11.89 2.70 -11.78
C ARG A 163 -10.51 3.30 -11.66
N VAL A 164 -10.45 4.61 -11.65
CA VAL A 164 -9.24 5.39 -11.42
C VAL A 164 -9.49 6.38 -10.28
N THR A 165 -8.58 6.41 -9.33
CA THR A 165 -8.61 7.33 -8.18
C THR A 165 -7.24 7.98 -8.01
N ASP A 166 -7.21 9.14 -7.38
CA ASP A 166 -5.97 9.77 -6.94
C ASP A 166 -6.09 10.27 -5.50
N ASN A 167 -4.95 10.47 -4.87
CA ASN A 167 -4.84 11.03 -3.52
C ASN A 167 -3.97 12.30 -3.49
N GLY A 168 -3.81 12.98 -4.64
CA GLY A 168 -2.91 14.12 -4.82
C GLY A 168 -1.41 13.78 -4.95
N ILE A 169 -0.96 12.61 -4.49
CA ILE A 169 0.42 12.15 -4.61
C ILE A 169 0.56 11.20 -5.80
N GLU A 170 -0.39 10.28 -5.94
CA GLU A 170 -0.37 9.23 -6.94
C GLU A 170 -1.75 8.95 -7.51
N SER A 171 -1.74 8.27 -8.65
CA SER A 171 -2.95 7.73 -9.29
C SER A 171 -2.97 6.21 -9.17
N LEU A 172 -4.14 5.64 -8.93
CA LEU A 172 -4.39 4.19 -8.85
C LEU A 172 -5.49 3.80 -9.85
N LEU A 173 -5.16 2.91 -10.76
CA LEU A 173 -6.10 2.18 -11.61
C LEU A 173 -6.38 0.80 -10.99
N VAL A 174 -7.65 0.45 -10.85
CA VAL A 174 -8.08 -0.90 -10.42
C VAL A 174 -8.97 -1.51 -11.48
N ILE A 175 -8.64 -2.73 -11.91
CA ILE A 175 -9.42 -3.55 -12.84
C ILE A 175 -9.91 -4.81 -12.10
N PRO A 176 -11.11 -4.76 -11.49
CA PRO A 176 -11.65 -5.82 -10.64
C PRO A 176 -11.71 -7.22 -11.27
N GLU A 177 -12.13 -7.32 -12.53
CA GLU A 177 -12.41 -8.59 -13.21
C GLU A 177 -11.18 -9.50 -13.29
N ILE A 178 -10.03 -8.89 -13.57
CA ILE A 178 -8.73 -9.55 -13.76
C ILE A 178 -7.84 -9.41 -12.54
N GLY A 179 -8.26 -8.64 -11.54
CA GLY A 179 -7.50 -8.40 -10.32
C GLY A 179 -6.18 -7.67 -10.56
N ALA A 180 -6.17 -6.70 -11.49
CA ALA A 180 -5.00 -5.86 -11.76
C ALA A 180 -5.11 -4.50 -11.04
N GLN A 181 -3.99 -4.04 -10.49
CA GLN A 181 -3.85 -2.71 -9.90
C GLN A 181 -2.57 -2.06 -10.45
N VAL A 182 -2.70 -0.84 -10.96
CA VAL A 182 -1.58 -0.06 -11.51
C VAL A 182 -1.52 1.29 -10.81
N THR A 183 -0.41 1.56 -10.14
CA THR A 183 -0.14 2.82 -9.44
C THR A 183 0.95 3.60 -10.16
N PHE A 184 0.79 4.93 -10.26
CA PHE A 184 1.81 5.82 -10.83
C PHE A 184 1.96 7.09 -10.01
N THR A 185 3.20 7.43 -9.66
CA THR A 185 3.57 8.63 -8.87
C THR A 185 4.42 9.62 -9.68
N GLY A 186 4.50 9.48 -11.01
CA GLY A 186 5.38 10.27 -11.86
C GLY A 186 6.77 9.65 -12.00
N MET A 187 7.43 9.34 -10.87
CA MET A 187 8.78 8.74 -10.84
C MET A 187 8.80 7.31 -10.33
N MET A 188 7.65 6.75 -9.95
CA MET A 188 7.53 5.34 -9.58
C MET A 188 6.25 4.73 -10.15
N PHE A 189 6.28 3.43 -10.34
CA PHE A 189 5.12 2.64 -10.66
C PHE A 189 5.07 1.35 -9.84
N PHE A 190 3.85 0.87 -9.62
CA PHE A 190 3.59 -0.45 -9.06
C PHE A 190 2.54 -1.14 -9.93
N ILE A 191 2.82 -2.37 -10.35
CA ILE A 191 1.89 -3.23 -11.08
C ILE A 191 1.67 -4.46 -10.21
N ASN A 192 0.47 -4.60 -9.66
CA ASN A 192 0.07 -5.78 -8.88
C ASN A 192 -0.97 -6.57 -9.67
N LEU A 193 -0.64 -7.82 -9.99
CA LEU A 193 -1.50 -8.72 -10.74
C LEU A 193 -1.99 -9.88 -9.86
N SER A 194 -3.23 -10.32 -10.10
CA SER A 194 -3.76 -11.51 -9.44
C SER A 194 -3.02 -12.75 -9.91
N TRP A 195 -2.36 -13.43 -8.98
CA TRP A 195 -1.70 -14.72 -9.21
C TRP A 195 -2.62 -15.70 -9.94
N GLN A 196 -3.85 -15.90 -9.46
CA GLN A 196 -4.84 -16.78 -10.11
C GLN A 196 -5.11 -16.47 -11.59
N ASN A 197 -5.04 -15.20 -12.00
CA ASN A 197 -5.36 -14.81 -13.38
C ASN A 197 -4.13 -14.69 -14.28
N PHE A 198 -2.94 -14.45 -13.72
CA PHE A 198 -1.72 -14.09 -14.46
C PHE A 198 -0.52 -15.02 -14.22
N HIS A 199 -0.63 -16.00 -13.31
CA HIS A 199 0.44 -16.95 -13.03
C HIS A 199 0.94 -17.64 -14.31
N GLY A 200 2.24 -17.52 -14.60
CA GLY A 200 2.88 -18.08 -15.79
C GLY A 200 2.42 -17.47 -17.12
N ASN A 201 1.71 -16.34 -17.12
CA ASN A 201 1.15 -15.72 -18.33
C ASN A 201 1.53 -14.24 -18.51
N THR A 202 2.67 -13.80 -17.98
CA THR A 202 3.17 -12.44 -18.16
C THR A 202 4.53 -12.44 -18.84
N GLU A 203 4.76 -11.46 -19.71
CA GLU A 203 6.07 -11.19 -20.31
C GLU A 203 6.29 -9.68 -20.47
N GLY A 204 7.55 -9.25 -20.56
CA GLY A 204 7.92 -7.84 -20.61
C GLY A 204 9.08 -7.54 -19.67
N GLN A 205 9.32 -6.26 -19.42
CA GLN A 205 10.31 -5.82 -18.44
C GLN A 205 10.00 -6.23 -16.98
N CYS A 206 8.76 -6.57 -16.66
CA CYS A 206 8.35 -7.08 -15.35
C CYS A 206 8.54 -8.60 -15.16
N GLY A 207 8.96 -9.33 -16.20
CA GLY A 207 9.16 -10.79 -16.14
C GLY A 207 7.88 -11.63 -16.11
N THR A 208 8.07 -12.93 -15.91
CA THR A 208 6.99 -13.89 -15.66
C THR A 208 6.57 -13.77 -14.19
N CYS A 209 5.27 -13.84 -13.87
CA CYS A 209 4.84 -14.06 -12.50
C CYS A 209 4.62 -15.55 -12.27
N ASP A 210 5.61 -16.27 -11.79
CA ASP A 210 5.51 -17.70 -11.48
C ASP A 210 6.37 -18.12 -10.29
N ASN A 211 6.87 -17.15 -9.51
CA ASN A 211 7.74 -17.36 -8.35
C ASN A 211 9.08 -18.00 -8.75
N ASN A 212 9.61 -17.64 -9.92
CA ASN A 212 10.87 -18.10 -10.47
C ASN A 212 11.70 -16.95 -11.08
N ARG A 213 12.84 -16.64 -10.47
CA ARG A 213 13.73 -15.59 -11.00
C ARG A 213 14.50 -15.99 -12.26
N THR A 214 14.53 -17.27 -12.62
CA THR A 214 15.42 -17.77 -13.67
C THR A 214 14.89 -17.50 -15.08
N ASP A 215 13.60 -17.21 -15.23
CA ASP A 215 12.94 -16.90 -16.50
C ASP A 215 12.42 -15.46 -16.60
N ASP A 216 12.65 -14.63 -15.57
CA ASP A 216 12.33 -13.19 -15.55
C ASP A 216 12.83 -12.44 -16.80
N CYS A 217 14.01 -12.82 -17.30
CA CYS A 217 14.71 -12.11 -18.37
C CYS A 217 14.44 -12.75 -19.75
N ARG A 218 13.17 -12.75 -20.17
CA ARG A 218 12.68 -13.32 -21.44
C ARG A 218 12.54 -12.28 -22.55
N LEU A 219 13.15 -12.53 -23.72
CA LEU A 219 13.01 -11.71 -24.93
C LEU A 219 11.60 -11.83 -25.56
N PRO A 220 11.16 -10.89 -26.43
CA PRO A 220 9.86 -10.97 -27.10
C PRO A 220 9.63 -12.22 -27.96
N ASN A 221 10.71 -12.86 -28.44
CA ASN A 221 10.65 -14.13 -29.18
C ASN A 221 10.58 -15.36 -28.25
N GLY A 222 10.59 -15.15 -26.94
CA GLY A 222 10.58 -16.16 -25.89
C GLY A 222 11.90 -16.76 -25.49
N THR A 223 13.02 -16.28 -26.05
CA THR A 223 14.36 -16.72 -25.62
C THR A 223 14.69 -16.14 -24.24
N LEU A 224 15.14 -17.00 -23.31
CA LEU A 224 15.66 -16.57 -22.01
C LEU A 224 17.11 -16.13 -22.12
N ILE A 225 17.46 -15.02 -21.47
CA ILE A 225 18.83 -14.53 -21.39
C ILE A 225 19.22 -14.26 -19.93
N SER A 226 20.52 -14.20 -19.65
CA SER A 226 21.02 -14.13 -18.27
C SER A 226 20.89 -12.76 -17.58
N SER A 227 20.43 -11.72 -18.28
CA SER A 227 20.41 -10.35 -17.75
C SER A 227 19.20 -9.57 -18.26
N CYS A 228 18.36 -9.14 -17.32
CA CYS A 228 17.17 -8.35 -17.60
C CYS A 228 17.54 -6.95 -18.14
N GLN A 229 18.69 -6.40 -17.72
CA GLN A 229 19.25 -5.18 -18.30
C GLN A 229 19.57 -5.33 -19.80
N LYS A 230 20.06 -6.50 -20.23
CA LYS A 230 20.29 -6.78 -21.67
C LYS A 230 18.99 -7.08 -22.43
N MET A 231 17.95 -7.53 -21.73
CA MET A 231 16.64 -7.86 -22.30
C MET A 231 15.82 -6.60 -22.56
N ALA A 232 15.82 -5.66 -21.61
CA ALA A 232 14.96 -4.48 -21.60
C ALA A 232 14.92 -3.67 -22.92
N PRO A 233 16.04 -3.44 -23.64
CA PRO A 233 16.03 -2.81 -24.96
C PRO A 233 15.09 -3.46 -25.99
N PHE A 234 14.94 -4.78 -25.95
CA PHE A 234 14.16 -5.53 -26.93
C PHE A 234 12.64 -5.40 -26.71
N TRP A 235 12.22 -4.91 -25.55
CA TRP A 235 10.82 -4.64 -25.24
C TRP A 235 10.33 -3.26 -25.70
N GLN A 236 11.11 -2.59 -26.55
CA GLN A 236 10.74 -1.30 -27.14
C GLN A 236 9.49 -1.43 -28.03
N VAL A 237 8.60 -0.45 -27.91
CA VAL A 237 7.43 -0.30 -28.78
C VAL A 237 7.86 0.46 -30.04
N GLN A 238 7.55 -0.09 -31.20
CA GLN A 238 7.77 0.57 -32.49
C GLN A 238 6.64 1.57 -32.73
N ASP A 239 6.85 2.84 -32.38
CA ASP A 239 5.96 3.94 -32.80
C ASP A 239 6.49 4.52 -34.12
N ASN A 240 5.62 4.61 -35.14
CA ASN A 240 5.97 5.09 -36.49
C ASN A 240 6.51 6.54 -36.52
N ASP A 241 6.29 7.33 -35.46
CA ASP A 241 6.57 8.77 -35.43
C ASP A 241 7.74 9.17 -34.50
N SER A 242 8.44 8.23 -33.86
CA SER A 242 9.52 8.56 -32.92
C SER A 242 10.79 7.78 -33.22
N TYR A 243 11.82 8.48 -33.72
CA TYR A 243 13.16 7.92 -33.82
C TYR A 243 13.69 7.63 -32.41
N CYS A 244 13.75 6.34 -32.11
CA CYS A 244 14.25 5.81 -30.85
C CYS A 244 15.68 5.29 -31.06
N PRO A 245 16.70 6.06 -30.66
CA PRO A 245 18.08 5.59 -30.77
C PRO A 245 18.27 4.34 -29.89
N PRO A 246 19.21 3.43 -30.26
CA PRO A 246 19.53 2.29 -29.42
C PRO A 246 19.90 2.77 -28.01
N PRO A 247 19.46 2.07 -26.95
CA PRO A 247 19.78 2.47 -25.59
C PRO A 247 21.30 2.54 -25.41
N VAL A 248 21.76 3.68 -24.92
CA VAL A 248 23.18 3.91 -24.61
C VAL A 248 23.53 2.98 -23.44
N PRO A 249 24.70 2.31 -23.44
CA PRO A 249 25.12 1.52 -22.29
C PRO A 249 25.07 2.39 -21.02
N VAL A 250 24.42 1.87 -19.97
CA VAL A 250 24.36 2.55 -18.66
C VAL A 250 25.80 2.91 -18.28
N PRO A 251 26.12 4.21 -18.10
CA PRO A 251 27.48 4.62 -17.80
C PRO A 251 27.96 3.90 -16.55
N THR A 252 29.20 3.43 -16.57
CA THR A 252 29.83 2.85 -15.38
C THR A 252 29.73 3.89 -14.26
N PRO A 253 29.16 3.55 -13.09
CA PRO A 253 28.93 4.54 -12.04
C PRO A 253 30.25 5.24 -11.71
N LYS A 254 30.33 6.55 -11.92
CA LYS A 254 31.47 7.32 -11.41
C LYS A 254 31.48 7.17 -9.88
N PRO A 255 32.64 7.06 -9.23
CA PRO A 255 32.72 6.99 -7.78
C PRO A 255 31.99 8.19 -7.16
N CYS A 256 30.95 7.89 -6.40
CA CYS A 256 30.05 8.86 -5.82
C CYS A 256 30.29 8.98 -4.32
N THR A 257 30.42 10.20 -3.82
CA THR A 257 30.40 10.41 -2.36
C THR A 257 28.96 10.18 -1.87
N PRO A 258 28.74 9.30 -0.87
CA PRO A 258 27.39 9.00 -0.43
C PRO A 258 26.65 10.23 0.09
N SER A 259 25.47 10.49 -0.48
CA SER A 259 24.66 11.65 -0.11
C SER A 259 24.04 11.46 1.28
N PRO A 260 24.00 12.48 2.15
CA PRO A 260 23.37 12.39 3.46
C PRO A 260 21.93 11.89 3.43
N ILE A 261 21.16 12.25 2.39
CA ILE A 261 19.76 11.79 2.25
C ILE A 261 19.67 10.26 2.09
N CYS A 262 20.63 9.65 1.39
CA CYS A 262 20.66 8.21 1.15
C CYS A 262 21.09 7.43 2.40
N LYS A 263 21.83 8.05 3.33
CA LYS A 263 22.24 7.42 4.60
C LYS A 263 21.07 7.12 5.55
N ILE A 264 19.89 7.68 5.28
CA ILE A 264 18.65 7.31 5.99
C ILE A 264 18.26 5.85 5.70
N ILE A 265 18.66 5.31 4.54
CA ILE A 265 18.48 3.90 4.18
C ILE A 265 19.57 3.08 4.88
N SER A 266 19.23 2.46 6.00
CA SER A 266 20.21 1.83 6.90
C SER A 266 20.43 0.33 6.67
N SER A 267 19.48 -0.38 6.04
CA SER A 267 19.46 -1.86 6.03
C SER A 267 19.34 -2.51 4.66
N ASN A 268 19.11 -1.74 3.59
CA ASN A 268 18.91 -2.31 2.25
C ASN A 268 19.90 -1.75 1.25
N LEU A 269 20.84 -2.60 0.85
CA LEU A 269 21.93 -2.24 -0.06
C LEU A 269 21.43 -1.82 -1.45
N ILE A 270 20.34 -2.42 -1.95
CA ILE A 270 19.79 -2.11 -3.28
C ILE A 270 19.28 -0.68 -3.32
N PHE A 271 18.41 -0.30 -2.37
CA PHE A 271 17.86 1.06 -2.32
C PHE A 271 18.91 2.11 -1.96
N PHE A 272 19.90 1.75 -1.13
CA PHE A 272 21.02 2.64 -0.82
C PHE A 272 21.87 2.93 -2.07
N ILE A 273 22.22 1.91 -2.85
CA ILE A 273 22.99 2.08 -4.10
C ILE A 273 22.17 2.87 -5.12
N ALA A 274 20.88 2.54 -5.28
CA ALA A 274 19.96 3.26 -6.16
C ALA A 274 19.89 4.75 -5.82
N CYS A 275 19.67 5.08 -4.54
CA CYS A 275 19.61 6.47 -4.09
C CYS A 275 20.88 7.26 -4.43
N ASN A 276 22.06 6.68 -4.17
CA ASN A 276 23.32 7.36 -4.46
C ASN A 276 23.55 7.50 -5.96
N PHE A 277 23.14 6.51 -6.76
CA PHE A 277 23.18 6.60 -8.21
C PHE A 277 22.32 7.77 -8.70
N ASP A 278 21.06 7.84 -8.29
CA ASP A 278 20.13 8.89 -8.70
C ASP A 278 20.64 10.29 -8.32
N VAL A 279 21.02 10.50 -7.05
CA VAL A 279 21.46 11.81 -6.55
C VAL A 279 22.71 12.29 -7.27
N CYS A 280 23.64 11.40 -7.60
CA CYS A 280 24.86 11.75 -8.31
C CYS A 280 24.62 12.18 -9.75
N HIS A 281 23.83 11.40 -10.51
CA HIS A 281 23.71 11.62 -11.95
C HIS A 281 22.68 12.71 -12.28
N MET A 282 21.72 12.97 -11.38
CA MET A 282 20.79 14.10 -11.50
C MET A 282 21.30 15.38 -10.82
N ASN A 283 22.38 15.29 -10.04
CA ASN A 283 22.90 16.39 -9.23
C ASN A 283 21.82 17.13 -8.40
N SER A 284 20.88 16.36 -7.85
CA SER A 284 19.72 16.88 -7.12
C SER A 284 19.47 16.03 -5.88
N THR A 285 19.46 16.64 -4.70
CA THR A 285 19.16 15.90 -3.46
C THR A 285 17.71 15.40 -3.41
N TRP A 286 16.78 16.11 -4.07
CA TRP A 286 15.36 15.76 -4.10
C TRP A 286 15.11 14.38 -4.72
N ILE A 287 15.89 13.95 -5.71
CA ILE A 287 15.66 12.64 -6.34
C ILE A 287 15.88 11.48 -5.36
N GLY A 288 16.71 11.68 -4.33
CA GLY A 288 16.90 10.70 -3.26
C GLY A 288 15.61 10.37 -2.50
N CYS A 289 14.62 11.28 -2.53
CA CYS A 289 13.29 11.05 -1.97
C CYS A 289 12.56 9.90 -2.66
N VAL A 290 12.82 9.63 -3.95
CA VAL A 290 12.16 8.55 -4.70
C VAL A 290 12.62 7.19 -4.19
N SER A 291 13.93 7.00 -4.03
CA SER A 291 14.50 5.78 -3.44
C SER A 291 14.09 5.60 -1.96
N LEU A 292 14.00 6.68 -1.18
CA LEU A 292 13.49 6.63 0.19
C LEU A 292 12.01 6.24 0.26
N GLN A 293 11.19 6.80 -0.63
CA GLN A 293 9.78 6.45 -0.71
C GLN A 293 9.63 4.97 -1.06
N MET A 294 10.36 4.47 -2.06
CA MET A 294 10.35 3.05 -2.43
C MET A 294 10.74 2.15 -1.24
N TYR A 295 11.79 2.50 -0.50
CA TYR A 295 12.16 1.78 0.72
C TYR A 295 11.04 1.76 1.77
N ALA A 296 10.40 2.91 2.01
CA ALA A 296 9.27 3.01 2.93
C ALA A 296 8.06 2.18 2.48
N GLU A 297 7.81 2.10 1.17
CA GLU A 297 6.74 1.25 0.62
C GLU A 297 7.04 -0.24 0.80
N GLN A 298 8.29 -0.68 0.65
CA GLN A 298 8.67 -2.06 0.96
C GLN A 298 8.48 -2.40 2.44
N CYS A 299 8.86 -1.49 3.35
CA CYS A 299 8.56 -1.65 4.78
C CYS A 299 7.05 -1.75 5.01
N ALA A 300 6.27 -0.89 4.37
CA ALA A 300 4.82 -0.88 4.47
C ALA A 300 4.19 -2.20 4.00
N LEU A 301 4.68 -2.79 2.90
CA LEU A 301 4.25 -4.11 2.42
C LEU A 301 4.61 -5.23 3.42
N ALA A 302 5.71 -5.09 4.17
CA ALA A 302 6.07 -5.99 5.26
C ALA A 302 5.25 -5.76 6.56
N GLY A 303 4.45 -4.69 6.61
CA GLY A 303 3.62 -4.30 7.76
C GLY A 303 4.28 -3.30 8.70
N VAL A 304 5.41 -2.71 8.31
CA VAL A 304 6.17 -1.72 9.10
C VAL A 304 6.01 -0.34 8.48
N CYS A 305 5.59 0.64 9.27
CA CYS A 305 5.31 2.00 8.79
C CYS A 305 6.37 2.97 9.30
N ILE A 306 7.03 3.66 8.38
CA ILE A 306 8.13 4.58 8.70
C ILE A 306 7.80 6.00 8.24
N ASP A 307 8.05 7.00 9.10
CA ASP A 307 7.96 8.41 8.72
C ASP A 307 9.24 8.86 8.00
N TRP A 308 9.38 8.39 6.77
CA TRP A 308 10.56 8.66 5.95
C TRP A 308 10.67 10.15 5.56
N ARG A 309 9.55 10.86 5.41
CA ARG A 309 9.53 12.29 5.08
C ARG A 309 10.02 13.13 6.25
N GLY A 310 9.58 12.81 7.48
CA GLY A 310 10.07 13.45 8.70
C GLY A 310 11.59 13.31 8.90
N ALA A 311 12.16 12.17 8.51
CA ALA A 311 13.61 11.91 8.60
C ALA A 311 14.47 12.76 7.65
N THR A 312 13.87 13.47 6.69
CA THR A 312 14.59 14.22 5.64
C THR A 312 14.81 15.69 5.95
N ASN A 313 14.46 16.16 7.16
CA ASN A 313 14.55 17.57 7.55
C ASN A 313 13.85 18.53 6.55
N GLY A 314 12.72 18.09 6.00
CA GLY A 314 11.92 18.90 5.07
C GLY A 314 12.32 18.80 3.60
N VAL A 315 13.44 18.14 3.25
CA VAL A 315 13.83 17.95 1.84
C VAL A 315 12.74 17.23 1.07
N CYS A 316 12.16 16.17 1.64
CA CYS A 316 11.07 15.40 1.03
C CYS A 316 9.70 15.78 1.63
N GLY A 317 9.55 16.98 2.18
CA GLY A 317 8.32 17.43 2.81
C GLY A 317 7.15 17.47 1.82
N PHE A 318 5.97 17.04 2.26
CA PHE A 318 4.74 17.17 1.49
C PHE A 318 3.78 18.13 2.20
N LYS A 319 3.44 19.24 1.53
CA LYS A 319 2.54 20.25 2.09
C LYS A 319 1.10 19.91 1.75
N CYS A 320 0.32 19.56 2.77
CA CYS A 320 -1.11 19.36 2.64
C CYS A 320 -1.84 20.71 2.75
N GLU A 321 -2.97 20.88 2.05
CA GLU A 321 -3.86 22.01 2.28
C GLU A 321 -4.49 21.88 3.68
N ALA A 322 -4.48 22.96 4.45
CA ALA A 322 -5.07 22.94 5.79
C ALA A 322 -6.58 22.63 5.71
N PRO A 323 -7.13 21.77 6.58
CA PRO A 323 -6.54 21.22 7.81
C PRO A 323 -5.86 19.85 7.64
N ALA A 324 -5.53 19.42 6.42
CA ALA A 324 -4.93 18.11 6.19
C ALA A 324 -3.46 18.02 6.64
N VAL A 325 -3.04 16.82 7.03
CA VAL A 325 -1.69 16.45 7.43
C VAL A 325 -1.28 15.14 6.77
N TYR A 326 0.00 15.02 6.49
CA TYR A 326 0.60 13.78 5.99
C TYR A 326 0.70 12.75 7.12
N LYS A 327 0.40 11.48 6.82
CA LYS A 327 0.75 10.35 7.68
C LYS A 327 1.33 9.20 6.85
N PRO A 328 2.42 8.56 7.31
CA PRO A 328 2.86 7.30 6.72
C PRO A 328 1.83 6.21 7.02
N CYS A 329 1.47 5.36 6.03
CA CYS A 329 0.50 4.29 6.21
C CYS A 329 -0.89 4.73 6.67
N GLY A 330 -1.48 5.69 5.95
CA GLY A 330 -2.86 6.07 6.22
C GLY A 330 -3.89 4.94 6.05
N PRO A 331 -5.05 5.01 6.72
CA PRO A 331 -6.20 4.20 6.33
C PRO A 331 -6.64 4.45 4.89
N GLN A 332 -6.99 3.36 4.20
CA GLN A 332 -7.33 3.29 2.76
C GLN A 332 -8.47 4.21 2.34
N VAL A 333 -9.39 4.48 3.26
CA VAL A 333 -10.46 5.45 3.09
C VAL A 333 -10.26 6.50 4.16
N ALA A 334 -9.92 7.72 3.75
CA ALA A 334 -9.98 8.86 4.64
C ALA A 334 -11.46 9.08 5.03
N PRO A 335 -11.80 9.11 6.32
CA PRO A 335 -13.16 9.38 6.76
C PRO A 335 -13.58 10.77 6.28
N THR A 336 -14.78 10.87 5.70
CA THR A 336 -15.35 12.15 5.25
C THR A 336 -16.57 12.50 6.08
N CYS A 337 -16.90 13.79 6.21
CA CYS A 337 -18.07 14.28 6.98
C CYS A 337 -19.41 13.76 6.43
N ASP A 338 -19.44 13.30 5.18
CA ASP A 338 -20.60 12.61 4.65
C ASP A 338 -20.42 11.10 4.89
N ALA A 339 -21.09 10.61 5.94
CA ALA A 339 -21.15 9.18 6.23
C ALA A 339 -21.71 8.39 5.04
N ARG A 340 -22.60 8.97 4.22
CA ARG A 340 -23.07 8.35 2.97
C ARG A 340 -21.99 8.36 1.90
N TYR A 341 -21.09 9.33 1.84
CA TYR A 341 -19.95 9.33 0.89
C TYR A 341 -18.86 8.33 1.31
N SER A 342 -18.66 8.16 2.62
CA SER A 342 -17.80 7.13 3.20
C SER A 342 -18.41 5.73 3.04
N GLU A 343 -19.73 5.58 3.24
CA GLU A 343 -20.50 4.38 2.94
C GLU A 343 -20.56 4.10 1.45
N ILE A 344 -20.70 5.11 0.58
CA ILE A 344 -20.63 4.98 -0.87
C ILE A 344 -19.23 4.54 -1.28
N LYS A 345 -18.14 5.03 -0.65
CA LYS A 345 -16.79 4.44 -0.81
C LYS A 345 -16.69 3.01 -0.27
N HIS A 346 -17.35 2.68 0.85
CA HIS A 346 -17.48 1.31 1.35
C HIS A 346 -18.40 0.43 0.47
N THR A 347 -19.31 1.02 -0.31
CA THR A 347 -20.20 0.35 -1.27
C THR A 347 -19.52 0.23 -2.63
N TYR A 348 -18.59 1.13 -2.95
CA TYR A 348 -17.57 1.02 -4.01
C TYR A 348 -16.43 0.08 -3.61
N THR A 349 -16.37 -0.34 -2.34
CA THR A 349 -15.89 -1.66 -1.94
C THR A 349 -17.01 -2.66 -2.20
N ILE A 350 -17.42 -2.80 -3.46
CA ILE A 350 -18.17 -3.98 -3.89
C ILE A 350 -17.37 -5.16 -3.33
N PRO A 351 -17.99 -6.15 -2.65
CA PRO A 351 -17.29 -7.34 -2.27
C PRO A 351 -16.79 -7.98 -3.57
N LEU A 352 -15.53 -7.70 -3.93
CA LEU A 352 -14.91 -8.20 -5.14
C LEU A 352 -15.20 -9.70 -5.14
N LYS A 353 -15.87 -10.17 -6.21
CA LYS A 353 -16.24 -11.58 -6.35
C LYS A 353 -15.02 -12.51 -6.19
N LYS A 354 -13.79 -11.97 -6.23
CA LYS A 354 -12.50 -12.65 -6.12
C LYS A 354 -11.57 -12.22 -4.95
N GLY A 355 -12.07 -11.60 -3.88
CA GLY A 355 -11.25 -11.36 -2.67
C GLY A 355 -10.11 -10.34 -2.79
N LEU A 356 -10.06 -9.56 -3.87
CA LEU A 356 -9.07 -8.49 -4.05
C LEU A 356 -9.35 -7.35 -3.04
N LYS A 357 -8.37 -6.99 -2.21
CA LYS A 357 -8.47 -5.80 -1.35
C LYS A 357 -8.06 -4.57 -2.16
N ILE A 358 -8.84 -3.50 -2.01
CA ILE A 358 -8.64 -2.23 -2.69
C ILE A 358 -7.64 -1.45 -1.85
N ASN A 359 -6.38 -1.55 -2.23
CA ASN A 359 -5.31 -0.87 -1.53
C ASN A 359 -4.55 -0.06 -2.57
N HIS A 360 -4.32 1.22 -2.31
CA HIS A 360 -3.13 1.83 -2.89
C HIS A 360 -1.94 0.93 -2.48
N ILE A 361 -1.17 0.47 -3.47
CA ILE A 361 0.04 -0.32 -3.20
C ILE A 361 1.03 0.57 -2.44
N SER A 362 1.02 1.88 -2.76
CA SER A 362 1.66 2.89 -1.95
C SER A 362 0.79 3.33 -0.77
N LYS A 363 1.43 3.72 0.32
CA LYS A 363 0.79 3.99 1.61
C LYS A 363 0.81 5.47 2.00
N GLU A 364 1.07 6.36 1.04
CA GLU A 364 1.05 7.79 1.25
C GLU A 364 -0.37 8.34 1.19
N ILE A 365 -0.87 8.90 2.30
CA ILE A 365 -2.22 9.43 2.37
C ILE A 365 -2.22 10.77 3.11
N MET A 366 -2.97 11.72 2.56
CA MET A 366 -3.32 12.96 3.24
C MET A 366 -4.55 12.74 4.13
N PHE A 367 -4.44 13.09 5.41
CA PHE A 367 -5.55 13.04 6.37
C PHE A 367 -6.03 14.43 6.71
N LEU A 368 -7.32 14.70 6.58
CA LEU A 368 -7.93 15.85 7.23
C LEU A 368 -7.80 15.70 8.75
N LYS A 369 -6.99 16.54 9.37
CA LYS A 369 -6.94 16.64 10.84
C LYS A 369 -8.20 17.40 11.26
N HIS A 370 -8.90 16.90 12.28
CA HIS A 370 -10.01 17.59 12.97
C HIS A 370 -11.40 17.58 12.30
N MET A 371 -11.89 16.43 11.80
CA MET A 371 -13.31 16.26 11.45
C MET A 371 -14.06 15.48 12.53
N CYS A 372 -15.32 15.86 12.77
CA CYS A 372 -16.16 15.24 13.79
C CYS A 372 -16.39 13.74 13.49
N PRO A 373 -16.28 12.83 14.49
CA PRO A 373 -16.53 11.42 14.28
C PRO A 373 -17.99 11.19 13.85
N ALA A 374 -18.23 10.35 12.84
CA ALA A 374 -19.57 10.06 12.29
C ALA A 374 -20.55 9.41 13.29
N SER A 375 -20.07 9.01 14.47
CA SER A 375 -20.82 8.29 15.49
C SER A 375 -21.44 9.17 16.58
N TYR A 376 -21.25 10.50 16.56
CA TYR A 376 -21.79 11.42 17.56
C TYR A 376 -22.70 12.47 16.91
N PHE A 377 -23.87 12.72 17.52
CA PHE A 377 -24.80 13.75 17.06
C PHE A 377 -24.24 15.16 17.36
N TYR A 378 -24.71 16.16 16.60
CA TYR A 378 -24.36 17.56 16.77
C TYR A 378 -24.45 17.98 18.26
N PHE A 379 -23.43 18.71 18.75
CA PHE A 379 -23.25 19.18 20.14
C PHE A 379 -22.80 18.17 21.21
N GLU A 380 -22.45 16.93 20.86
CA GLU A 380 -21.91 15.98 21.85
C GLU A 380 -20.43 16.26 22.20
N THR A 381 -20.11 16.16 23.50
CA THR A 381 -18.75 16.24 24.04
C THR A 381 -18.17 14.85 24.30
N TRP A 382 -16.94 14.60 23.89
CA TRP A 382 -16.22 13.35 24.19
C TRP A 382 -14.81 13.60 24.74
N VAL A 383 -14.23 12.60 25.40
CA VAL A 383 -12.86 12.66 25.93
C VAL A 383 -11.91 11.98 24.95
N ALA A 384 -10.88 12.70 24.48
CA ALA A 384 -9.79 12.14 23.68
C ALA A 384 -8.46 12.77 24.11
N ASP A 385 -7.40 11.95 24.26
CA ASP A 385 -6.07 12.40 24.68
C ASP A 385 -6.09 13.32 25.93
N CYS A 386 -6.91 12.98 26.92
CA CYS A 386 -7.13 13.76 28.14
C CYS A 386 -7.61 15.20 27.92
N LYS A 387 -8.42 15.40 26.88
CA LYS A 387 -9.10 16.65 26.56
C LYS A 387 -10.59 16.40 26.34
N ASN A 388 -11.42 17.31 26.86
CA ASN A 388 -12.83 17.39 26.51
C ASN A 388 -12.97 18.08 25.15
N CYS A 389 -13.41 17.34 24.15
CA CYS A 389 -13.59 17.79 22.77
C CYS A 389 -15.08 17.98 22.46
N THR A 390 -15.40 19.02 21.69
CA THR A 390 -16.76 19.34 21.21
C THR A 390 -16.72 19.58 19.71
N CYS A 391 -17.72 19.09 18.99
CA CYS A 391 -17.92 19.39 17.57
C CYS A 391 -18.75 20.68 17.40
N ASN A 392 -18.24 21.66 16.67
CA ASN A 392 -19.04 22.81 16.25
C ASN A 392 -19.88 22.44 15.02
N ALA A 393 -21.20 22.57 15.14
CA ALA A 393 -22.15 22.19 14.10
C ALA A 393 -22.07 23.07 12.82
N ASP A 394 -21.66 24.33 12.95
CA ASP A 394 -21.63 25.29 11.84
C ASP A 394 -20.33 25.23 11.05
N SER A 395 -19.19 25.01 11.73
CA SER A 395 -17.86 24.97 11.10
C SER A 395 -17.33 23.55 10.87
N LEU A 396 -18.01 22.51 11.38
CA LEU A 396 -17.58 21.11 11.34
C LEU A 396 -16.17 20.86 11.94
N THR A 397 -15.71 21.77 12.80
CA THR A 397 -14.39 21.70 13.45
C THR A 397 -14.50 21.23 14.89
N VAL A 398 -13.55 20.40 15.31
CA VAL A 398 -13.44 19.95 16.70
C VAL A 398 -12.65 20.95 17.54
N SER A 399 -13.23 21.41 18.65
CA SER A 399 -12.55 22.22 19.67
C SER A 399 -12.35 21.40 20.94
N CYS A 400 -11.10 21.28 21.40
CA CYS A 400 -10.76 20.52 22.60
C CYS A 400 -10.18 21.41 23.70
N LYS A 401 -10.64 21.24 24.92
CA LYS A 401 -10.10 21.87 26.14
C LYS A 401 -9.49 20.79 27.03
N ALA A 402 -8.43 21.13 27.78
CA ALA A 402 -7.82 20.20 28.72
C ALA A 402 -8.88 19.64 29.68
N LEU A 403 -8.89 18.32 29.88
CA LEU A 403 -9.81 17.67 30.80
C LEU A 403 -9.50 18.19 32.21
N THR A 404 -10.49 18.80 32.86
CA THR A 404 -10.35 19.23 34.24
C THR A 404 -10.70 18.07 35.14
N CYS A 405 -9.73 17.58 35.89
CA CYS A 405 -9.96 16.52 36.87
C CYS A 405 -10.77 17.05 38.05
N PRO A 406 -11.73 16.28 38.60
CA PRO A 406 -12.45 16.69 39.80
C PRO A 406 -11.47 16.88 40.95
N THR A 407 -11.66 17.95 41.73
CA THR A 407 -10.91 18.20 42.95
C THR A 407 -11.18 17.05 43.92
N GLN A 408 -10.14 16.34 44.34
CA GLN A 408 -10.27 15.22 45.26
C GLN A 408 -10.24 15.74 46.69
N GLU A 409 -11.10 15.19 47.54
CA GLU A 409 -10.99 15.39 48.98
C GLU A 409 -9.65 14.79 49.46
N PRO A 410 -8.99 15.39 50.48
CA PRO A 410 -7.72 14.88 50.99
C PRO A 410 -7.91 13.45 51.52
N LEU A 411 -7.23 12.48 50.92
CA LEU A 411 -7.21 11.11 51.42
C LEU A 411 -6.17 11.01 52.53
N ILE A 412 -6.56 10.53 53.72
CA ILE A 412 -5.65 10.29 54.83
C ILE A 412 -5.64 8.79 55.09
N CYS A 413 -4.52 8.12 54.82
CA CYS A 413 -4.33 6.69 55.09
C CYS A 413 -3.93 6.49 56.56
N ASP A 414 -4.91 6.34 57.44
CA ASP A 414 -4.76 6.31 58.90
C ASP A 414 -4.57 4.88 59.48
N GLN A 415 -4.74 3.83 58.67
CA GLN A 415 -4.57 2.45 59.11
C GLN A 415 -3.09 2.02 59.12
N LYS A 416 -2.65 1.38 60.21
CA LYS A 416 -1.29 0.84 60.36
C LYS A 416 -0.99 -0.16 59.23
N GLY A 417 0.10 0.08 58.52
CA GLY A 417 0.50 -0.74 57.39
C GLY A 417 -0.08 -0.29 56.04
N GLN A 418 -0.61 0.92 55.91
CA GLN A 418 -0.95 1.51 54.60
C GLN A 418 0.04 2.62 54.21
N LEU A 419 0.16 2.86 52.90
CA LEU A 419 0.87 4.00 52.32
C LEU A 419 -0.05 4.67 51.30
N GLU A 420 -0.07 6.00 51.26
CA GLU A 420 -0.70 6.74 50.18
C GLU A 420 0.15 6.59 48.91
N ILE A 421 -0.48 6.13 47.83
CA ILE A 421 0.11 6.10 46.50
C ILE A 421 -0.79 6.82 45.52
N THR A 422 -0.20 7.36 44.46
CA THR A 422 -0.94 8.02 43.39
C THR A 422 -1.08 7.07 42.21
N GLU A 423 -2.31 6.66 41.91
CA GLU A 423 -2.63 5.85 40.74
C GLU A 423 -3.26 6.72 39.65
N THR A 424 -2.97 6.44 38.37
CA THR A 424 -3.61 7.15 37.26
C THR A 424 -4.83 6.36 36.79
N ILE A 425 -6.03 6.88 37.04
CA ILE A 425 -7.29 6.29 36.58
C ILE A 425 -7.81 7.11 35.40
N GLY A 426 -7.77 6.52 34.20
CA GLY A 426 -8.08 7.22 32.96
C GLY A 426 -7.06 8.34 32.71
N CYS A 427 -7.51 9.60 32.81
CA CYS A 427 -6.71 10.80 32.58
C CYS A 427 -6.40 11.59 33.86
N CYS A 428 -6.83 11.11 35.02
CA CYS A 428 -6.69 11.82 36.28
C CYS A 428 -5.92 10.98 37.30
N GLN A 429 -5.03 11.64 38.03
CA GLN A 429 -4.32 11.03 39.16
C GLN A 429 -5.24 10.98 40.37
N LYS A 430 -5.32 9.83 41.03
CA LYS A 430 -6.12 9.60 42.24
C LYS A 430 -5.23 9.04 43.33
N ALA A 431 -5.29 9.64 44.52
CA ALA A 431 -4.65 9.09 45.70
C ALA A 431 -5.45 7.88 46.19
N ILE A 432 -4.77 6.78 46.52
CA ILE A 432 -5.35 5.58 47.13
C ILE A 432 -4.44 5.08 48.28
N CYS A 433 -5.02 4.35 49.24
CA CYS A 433 -4.26 3.72 50.31
C CYS A 433 -3.98 2.26 49.94
N GLU A 434 -2.71 1.91 49.75
CA GLU A 434 -2.29 0.53 49.49
C GLU A 434 -1.64 -0.08 50.76
N PRO A 435 -1.84 -1.37 51.06
CA PRO A 435 -1.10 -2.05 52.12
C PRO A 435 0.40 -2.07 51.82
N LYS A 436 1.23 -1.65 52.77
CA LYS A 436 2.67 -1.85 52.79
C LYS A 436 2.95 -3.36 52.68
N LYS A 437 3.87 -3.76 51.80
CA LYS A 437 4.34 -5.15 51.67
C LYS A 437 5.27 -5.54 52.83
N VAL A 438 4.78 -5.46 54.06
CA VAL A 438 5.48 -5.85 55.30
C VAL A 438 4.62 -6.80 56.11
N CYS A 439 5.26 -7.77 56.76
CA CYS A 439 4.56 -8.66 57.68
C CYS A 439 4.52 -7.99 59.06
N VAL A 440 3.33 -7.81 59.63
CA VAL A 440 3.15 -7.19 60.95
C VAL A 440 2.71 -8.27 61.94
N PHE A 441 3.55 -8.56 62.94
CA PHE A 441 3.21 -9.47 64.04
C PHE A 441 3.55 -8.81 65.37
N ASN A 442 2.56 -8.72 66.26
CA ASN A 442 2.68 -8.21 67.62
C ASN A 442 3.53 -6.92 67.71
N ILE A 443 3.01 -5.83 67.14
CA ILE A 443 3.57 -4.44 67.15
C ILE A 443 4.95 -4.22 66.50
N SER A 444 5.55 -5.21 65.86
CA SER A 444 6.82 -5.08 65.10
C SER A 444 6.62 -5.22 63.59
N GLU A 445 7.23 -4.34 62.78
CA GLU A 445 7.25 -4.40 61.31
C GLU A 445 8.48 -5.17 60.81
N TYR A 446 8.30 -6.22 60.01
CA TYR A 446 9.38 -7.01 59.41
C TYR A 446 9.45 -6.77 57.89
N MET A 447 10.58 -6.25 57.40
CA MET A 447 10.85 -6.08 55.95
C MET A 447 11.51 -7.33 55.36
N VAL A 448 10.88 -7.92 54.34
CA VAL A 448 11.49 -9.01 53.56
C VAL A 448 12.37 -8.40 52.48
N ARG A 449 13.70 -8.56 52.58
CA ARG A 449 14.63 -8.31 51.46
C ARG A 449 14.54 -9.48 50.49
N LEU A 450 13.96 -9.25 49.32
CA LEU A 450 14.11 -10.14 48.17
C LEU A 450 15.50 -9.85 47.56
N PHE A 451 16.33 -10.89 47.39
CA PHE A 451 17.58 -10.81 46.64
C PHE A 451 17.33 -10.81 45.13
#